data_AF-A0A0B2UND2-F1
#
_entry.id   AF-A0A0B2UND2-F1
#
_cell.length_a   1.000
_cell.length_b   1.000
_cell.length_c   1.000
_cell.angle_alpha   90.00
_cell.angle_beta   90.00
_cell.angle_gamma   90.00
#
_symmetry.space_group_name_H-M   'P 1'
#
loop_
_entity.id
_entity.type
_entity.pdbx_description
1 polymer ?
#
loop_
_entity_poly.entity_id
_entity_poly.type
_entity_poly.pdbx_seq_one_letter_code
_entity_poly.pdbx_strand_id
1 'polypeptide(L)'
;MEDSMLSFILGSIFMLGVSCSAHHIMHVLSSISLLAFVYYTASCRNLGVHIKILGVKDIVALISGIMIESILLAKPTRCMGGLALKRAAACGLSLSITMFCISIRYMSKSIEKGRFIPKGIYAYARHPLYMSLMVFWASCCVYTSCLVSFALFVWFINFKIFTRIREEESENEKIYIDYARYRKSTWSGIPMYR
;
A
#
# COMPACT_ATOMS: atom_id res chain seq x y z
N MET A 1 0.87 22.52 -14.67
CA MET A 1 -0.61 22.67 -14.68
C MET A 1 -1.29 21.33 -14.45
N GLU A 2 -0.84 20.26 -15.13
CA GLU A 2 -1.34 18.89 -14.94
C GLU A 2 -1.24 18.42 -13.46
N ASP A 3 -0.13 18.73 -12.78
CA ASP A 3 0.09 18.29 -11.40
C ASP A 3 -0.88 18.86 -10.38
N SER A 4 -1.26 20.13 -10.56
CA SER A 4 -2.23 20.82 -9.71
C SER A 4 -3.63 20.25 -9.93
N MET A 5 -3.97 19.89 -11.17
CA MET A 5 -5.25 19.29 -11.51
C MET A 5 -5.39 17.89 -10.92
N LEU A 6 -4.36 17.05 -11.03
CA LEU A 6 -4.38 15.70 -10.46
C LEU A 6 -4.48 15.72 -8.92
N SER A 7 -3.74 16.62 -8.28
CA SER A 7 -3.83 16.84 -6.82
C SER A 7 -5.22 17.27 -6.39
N PHE A 8 -5.85 18.17 -7.15
CA PHE A 8 -7.22 18.63 -6.90
C PHE A 8 -8.25 17.51 -7.08
N ILE A 9 -8.12 16.69 -8.13
CA ILE A 9 -9.01 15.54 -8.38
C ILE A 9 -8.90 14.53 -7.24
N LEU A 10 -7.69 14.17 -6.82
CA LEU A 10 -7.50 13.24 -5.70
C LEU A 10 -8.05 13.79 -4.39
N GLY A 11 -7.79 15.08 -4.08
CA GLY A 11 -8.37 15.73 -2.92
C GLY A 11 -9.90 15.73 -2.94
N SER A 12 -10.51 15.95 -4.11
CA SER A 12 -11.96 15.93 -4.28
C SER A 12 -12.57 14.54 -4.07
N ILE A 13 -11.94 13.49 -4.64
CA ILE A 13 -12.37 12.09 -4.43
C ILE A 13 -12.26 11.70 -2.95
N PHE A 14 -11.17 12.10 -2.29
CA PHE A 14 -10.99 11.87 -0.86
C PHE A 14 -12.13 12.50 -0.05
N MET A 15 -12.41 13.80 -0.26
CA MET A 15 -13.46 14.55 0.44
C MET A 15 -14.85 14.00 0.15
N LEU A 16 -15.13 13.60 -1.09
CA LEU A 16 -16.39 12.98 -1.47
C LEU A 16 -16.59 11.66 -0.72
N GLY A 17 -15.56 10.81 -0.66
CA GLY A 17 -15.67 9.52 0.03
C GLY A 17 -15.81 9.65 1.55
N VAL A 18 -15.26 10.70 2.16
CA VAL A 18 -15.48 11.02 3.58
C VAL A 18 -16.91 11.54 3.81
N SER A 19 -17.39 12.42 2.93
CA SER A 19 -18.74 13.01 3.03
C SER A 19 -19.85 11.98 2.80
N CYS A 20 -19.61 10.98 1.95
CA CYS A 20 -20.54 9.91 1.63
C CYS A 20 -20.27 8.63 2.46
N SER A 21 -20.30 8.73 3.79
CA SER A 21 -19.94 7.64 4.72
C SER A 21 -20.92 6.46 4.76
N ALA A 22 -22.01 6.50 3.99
CA ALA A 22 -23.05 5.47 4.00
C ALA A 22 -22.57 4.13 3.42
N HIS A 23 -21.55 4.13 2.56
CA HIS A 23 -21.06 2.94 1.88
C HIS A 23 -19.58 2.69 2.19
N HIS A 24 -19.25 1.47 2.63
CA HIS A 24 -17.86 1.05 2.90
C HIS A 24 -16.92 1.25 1.71
N ILE A 25 -17.44 1.12 0.48
CA ILE A 25 -16.69 1.31 -0.76
C ILE A 25 -16.16 2.75 -0.90
N MET A 26 -16.90 3.75 -0.41
CA MET A 26 -16.49 5.15 -0.46
C MET A 26 -15.30 5.43 0.46
N HIS A 27 -15.24 4.76 1.62
CA HIS A 27 -14.07 4.83 2.49
C HIS A 27 -12.82 4.21 1.84
N VAL A 28 -12.99 3.10 1.11
CA VAL A 28 -11.88 2.48 0.37
C VAL A 28 -11.41 3.39 -0.76
N LEU A 29 -12.32 3.95 -1.56
CA LEU A 29 -11.98 4.90 -2.62
C LEU A 29 -11.27 6.14 -2.08
N SER A 30 -11.78 6.71 -0.99
CA SER A 30 -11.15 7.83 -0.29
C SER A 30 -9.73 7.48 0.16
N SER A 31 -9.55 6.32 0.78
CA SER A 31 -8.24 5.87 1.28
C SER A 31 -7.23 5.60 0.15
N ILE A 32 -7.70 5.01 -0.97
CA ILE A 32 -6.88 4.81 -2.18
C ILE A 32 -6.45 6.16 -2.76
N SER A 33 -7.38 7.10 -2.82
CA SER A 33 -7.11 8.46 -3.31
C SER A 33 -6.08 9.19 -2.45
N LEU A 34 -6.17 9.05 -1.13
CA LEU A 34 -5.19 9.58 -0.18
C LEU A 34 -3.80 8.98 -0.39
N LEU A 35 -3.69 7.64 -0.53
CA LEU A 35 -2.41 6.98 -0.80
C LEU A 35 -1.81 7.43 -2.14
N ALA A 36 -2.64 7.51 -3.18
CA ALA A 36 -2.23 7.99 -4.49
C ALA A 36 -1.73 9.44 -4.41
N PHE A 37 -2.42 10.31 -3.66
CA PHE A 37 -2.00 11.69 -3.45
C PHE A 37 -0.67 11.79 -2.70
N VAL A 38 -0.49 11.03 -1.63
CA VAL A 38 0.78 10.99 -0.86
C VAL A 38 1.92 10.49 -1.73
N TYR A 39 1.70 9.41 -2.47
CA TYR A 39 2.69 8.86 -3.41
C TYR A 39 3.06 9.86 -4.50
N TYR A 40 2.04 10.47 -5.13
CA TYR A 40 2.23 11.45 -6.18
C TYR A 40 3.00 12.68 -5.69
N THR A 41 2.61 13.22 -4.53
CA THR A 41 3.32 14.35 -3.89
C THR A 41 4.78 14.00 -3.60
N ALA A 42 5.07 12.76 -3.17
CA ALA A 42 6.44 12.31 -2.95
C ALA A 42 7.22 12.15 -4.27
N SER A 43 6.56 11.68 -5.34
CA SER A 43 7.16 11.54 -6.66
C SER A 43 7.50 12.91 -7.29
N CYS A 44 6.59 13.90 -7.23
CA CYS A 44 6.82 15.25 -7.74
C CYS A 44 7.95 16.00 -7.03
N ARG A 45 8.22 15.68 -5.76
CA ARG A 45 9.36 16.26 -5.03
C ARG A 45 10.72 15.72 -5.49
N ASN A 46 10.74 14.98 -6.61
CA ASN A 46 11.94 14.43 -7.24
C ASN A 46 12.78 13.58 -6.28
N LEU A 47 12.11 12.95 -5.31
CA LEU A 47 12.73 12.21 -4.22
C LEU A 47 13.30 10.86 -4.67
N GLY A 48 13.57 10.64 -5.97
CA GLY A 48 14.08 9.37 -6.48
C GLY A 48 13.19 8.15 -6.16
N VAL A 49 11.93 8.40 -5.80
CA VAL A 49 10.91 7.41 -5.41
C VAL A 49 10.41 6.72 -6.68
N HIS A 50 11.31 6.13 -7.48
CA HIS A 50 10.95 5.22 -8.56
C HIS A 50 10.67 3.84 -7.96
N ILE A 51 9.75 3.79 -7.00
CA ILE A 51 9.37 2.53 -6.41
C ILE A 51 8.40 1.86 -7.39
N LYS A 52 8.96 0.96 -8.20
CA LYS A 52 8.20 0.08 -9.08
C LYS A 52 7.55 -1.02 -8.22
N ILE A 53 6.59 -0.63 -7.37
CA ILE A 53 5.88 -1.57 -6.48
C ILE A 53 4.78 -2.28 -7.25
N LEU A 54 3.82 -1.52 -7.76
CA LEU A 54 2.75 -1.99 -8.62
C LEU A 54 2.72 -1.15 -9.89
N GLY A 55 2.52 -1.80 -11.03
CA GLY A 55 2.18 -1.08 -12.25
C GLY A 55 0.79 -0.45 -12.12
N VAL A 56 0.55 0.65 -12.85
CA VAL A 56 -0.78 1.29 -12.91
C VAL A 56 -1.86 0.27 -13.32
N LYS A 57 -1.54 -0.64 -14.24
CA LYS A 57 -2.43 -1.73 -14.67
C LYS A 57 -2.84 -2.65 -13.51
N ASP A 58 -1.90 -2.96 -12.62
CA ASP A 58 -2.14 -3.84 -11.48
C ASP A 58 -3.02 -3.14 -10.44
N ILE A 59 -2.76 -1.85 -10.17
CA ILE A 59 -3.59 -1.03 -9.28
C ILE A 59 -5.02 -0.95 -9.83
N VAL A 60 -5.18 -0.62 -11.12
CA VAL A 60 -6.49 -0.55 -11.76
C VAL A 60 -7.22 -1.88 -11.70
N ALA A 61 -6.53 -3.01 -11.90
CA ALA A 61 -7.12 -4.34 -11.78
C ALA A 61 -7.62 -4.63 -10.36
N LEU A 62 -6.82 -4.33 -9.33
CA LEU A 62 -7.22 -4.51 -7.93
C LEU A 62 -8.42 -3.63 -7.55
N ILE A 63 -8.41 -2.35 -7.96
CA ILE A 63 -9.54 -1.43 -7.71
C ILE A 63 -10.79 -1.96 -8.40
N SER A 64 -10.69 -2.30 -9.68
CA SER A 64 -11.82 -2.77 -10.48
C SER A 64 -12.41 -4.06 -9.91
N GLY A 65 -11.56 -5.00 -9.46
CA GLY A 65 -11.99 -6.24 -8.81
C GLY A 65 -12.81 -5.96 -7.55
N ILE A 66 -12.30 -5.11 -6.65
CA ILE A 66 -13.02 -4.74 -5.42
C ILE A 66 -14.33 -4.02 -5.77
N MET A 67 -14.34 -3.11 -6.75
CA MET A 67 -15.54 -2.38 -7.15
C MET A 67 -16.63 -3.33 -7.69
N ILE A 68 -16.26 -4.19 -8.64
CA ILE A 68 -17.20 -5.14 -9.25
C ILE A 68 -17.76 -6.10 -8.19
N GLU A 69 -16.90 -6.69 -7.36
CA GLU A 69 -17.34 -7.61 -6.32
C GLU A 69 -18.20 -6.91 -5.26
N SER A 70 -17.88 -5.67 -4.89
CA SER A 70 -18.69 -4.89 -3.94
C SER A 70 -20.09 -4.57 -4.46
N ILE A 71 -20.23 -4.33 -5.77
CA ILE A 71 -21.53 -4.10 -6.43
C ILE A 71 -22.33 -5.41 -6.50
N LEU A 72 -21.68 -6.51 -6.89
CA LEU A 72 -22.34 -7.82 -7.04
C LEU A 72 -22.72 -8.46 -5.69
N LEU A 73 -21.91 -8.26 -4.66
CA LEU A 73 -22.10 -8.81 -3.32
C LEU A 73 -22.70 -7.79 -2.35
N ALA A 74 -23.45 -6.80 -2.84
CA ALA A 74 -24.20 -5.83 -2.03
C ALA A 74 -25.34 -6.50 -1.24
N LYS A 75 -24.99 -7.43 -0.34
CA LYS A 75 -25.88 -8.04 0.64
C LYS A 75 -25.45 -7.62 2.04
N PRO A 76 -26.38 -7.20 2.91
CA PRO A 76 -26.07 -6.80 4.26
C PRO A 76 -25.68 -8.03 5.10
N THR A 77 -24.38 -8.28 5.24
CA THR A 77 -23.83 -9.28 6.16
C THR A 77 -24.00 -8.81 7.61
N ARG A 78 -25.17 -9.08 8.21
CA ARG A 78 -25.51 -8.78 9.62
C ARG A 78 -25.13 -9.91 10.59
N CYS A 79 -24.00 -10.59 10.37
CA CYS A 79 -23.50 -11.57 11.34
C CYS A 79 -22.54 -10.88 12.32
N MET A 80 -22.66 -11.14 13.63
CA MET A 80 -21.85 -10.49 14.68
C MET A 80 -20.34 -10.63 14.44
N GLY A 81 -19.89 -11.79 13.94
CA GLY A 81 -18.48 -12.01 13.56
C GLY A 81 -18.01 -11.10 12.41
N GLY A 82 -18.90 -10.74 11.50
CA GLY A 82 -18.61 -9.82 10.40
C GLY A 82 -18.35 -8.39 10.89
N LEU A 83 -19.00 -7.95 11.97
CA LEU A 83 -18.80 -6.60 12.52
C LEU A 83 -17.43 -6.45 13.18
N ALA A 84 -17.00 -7.42 13.98
CA ALA A 84 -15.69 -7.42 14.60
C ALA A 84 -14.58 -7.44 13.54
N LEU A 85 -14.74 -8.28 12.51
CA LEU A 85 -13.80 -8.38 11.40
C LEU A 85 -13.69 -7.05 10.62
N LYS A 86 -14.81 -6.38 10.36
CA LYS A 86 -14.81 -5.06 9.71
C LYS A 86 -14.12 -3.99 10.55
N ARG A 87 -14.31 -3.99 11.86
CA ARG A 87 -13.59 -3.06 12.76
C ARG A 87 -12.09 -3.31 12.75
N ALA A 88 -11.68 -4.58 12.81
CA ALA A 88 -10.26 -4.95 12.70
C ALA A 88 -9.68 -4.50 11.35
N ALA A 89 -10.41 -4.69 10.24
CA ALA A 89 -10.00 -4.21 8.93
C ALA A 89 -9.91 -2.68 8.84
N ALA A 90 -10.82 -1.94 9.46
CA ALA A 90 -10.72 -0.48 9.53
C ALA A 90 -9.47 -0.03 10.30
N CYS A 91 -9.15 -0.67 11.44
CA CYS A 91 -7.91 -0.43 12.16
C CYS A 91 -6.67 -0.76 11.31
N GLY A 92 -6.69 -1.89 10.60
CA GLY A 92 -5.65 -2.28 9.66
C GLY A 92 -5.44 -1.25 8.54
N LEU A 93 -6.53 -0.70 8.00
CA LEU A 93 -6.52 0.35 6.99
C LEU A 93 -5.83 1.62 7.53
N SER A 94 -6.25 2.13 8.69
CA SER A 94 -5.63 3.31 9.30
C SER A 94 -4.14 3.09 9.63
N LEU A 95 -3.79 1.91 10.16
CA LEU A 95 -2.41 1.53 10.46
C LEU A 95 -1.56 1.50 9.18
N SER A 96 -2.08 0.90 8.10
CA SER A 96 -1.37 0.78 6.83
C SER A 96 -1.09 2.12 6.17
N ILE A 97 -2.06 3.05 6.18
CA ILE A 97 -1.88 4.42 5.66
C ILE A 97 -0.80 5.14 6.47
N THR A 98 -0.86 5.03 7.80
CA THR A 98 0.14 5.65 8.69
C THR A 98 1.55 5.10 8.41
N MET A 99 1.67 3.78 8.29
CA MET A 99 2.93 3.11 7.96
C MET A 99 3.47 3.51 6.58
N PHE A 100 2.58 3.65 5.59
CA PHE A 100 2.94 4.09 4.25
C PHE A 100 3.49 5.51 4.26
N CYS A 101 2.80 6.45 4.92
CA CYS A 101 3.25 7.83 5.07
C CYS A 101 4.60 7.94 5.79
N ILE A 102 4.79 7.17 6.87
CA ILE A 102 6.06 7.13 7.61
C ILE A 102 7.18 6.58 6.71
N SER A 103 6.93 5.49 6.00
CA SER A 103 7.91 4.85 5.10
C SER A 103 8.38 5.80 4.01
N ILE A 104 7.44 6.48 3.33
CA ILE A 104 7.77 7.49 2.31
C ILE A 104 8.61 8.63 2.90
N ARG A 105 8.25 9.15 4.08
CA ARG A 105 9.02 10.22 4.75
C ARG A 105 10.44 9.80 5.09
N TYR A 106 10.63 8.58 5.60
CA TYR A 106 11.97 8.07 5.90
C TYR A 106 12.78 7.86 4.63
N MET A 107 12.17 7.31 3.59
CA MET A 107 12.84 7.07 2.31
C MET A 107 13.27 8.39 1.64
N SER A 108 12.37 9.37 1.63
CA SER A 108 12.63 10.75 1.17
C SER A 108 13.87 11.35 1.86
N LYS A 109 13.92 11.27 3.19
CA LYS A 109 15.05 11.79 3.99
C LYS A 109 16.35 11.02 3.76
N SER A 110 16.28 9.73 3.41
CA SER A 110 17.46 8.93 3.11
C SER A 110 18.08 9.31 1.77
N ILE A 111 17.23 9.55 0.76
CA ILE A 111 17.64 9.90 -0.60
C ILE A 111 18.27 11.30 -0.64
N GLU A 112 17.67 12.28 0.05
CA GLU A 112 18.25 13.63 0.19
C GLU A 112 19.69 13.62 0.77
N LYS A 113 20.00 12.64 1.62
CA LYS A 113 21.31 12.51 2.26
C LYS A 113 22.30 11.68 1.45
N GLY A 114 21.90 11.14 0.29
CA GLY A 114 22.74 10.33 -0.58
C GLY A 114 23.29 9.05 0.08
N ARG A 115 22.65 8.57 1.15
CA ARG A 115 23.13 7.40 1.91
C ARG A 115 21.99 6.42 2.12
N PHE A 116 22.29 5.15 1.90
CA PHE A 116 21.49 4.04 2.41
C PHE A 116 21.69 3.99 3.93
N ILE A 117 20.70 4.41 4.70
CA ILE A 117 20.78 4.38 6.16
C ILE A 117 19.60 3.58 6.71
N PRO A 118 19.84 2.35 7.22
CA PRO A 118 18.79 1.54 7.86
C PRO A 118 18.44 2.12 9.23
N LYS A 119 17.66 3.21 9.23
CA LYS A 119 17.18 3.90 10.44
C LYS A 119 15.66 3.99 10.43
N GLY A 120 15.08 4.14 11.62
CA GLY A 120 13.63 4.23 11.79
C GLY A 120 12.96 2.92 11.43
N ILE A 121 11.90 2.98 10.64
CA ILE A 121 11.12 1.78 10.26
C ILE A 121 11.94 0.77 9.45
N TYR A 122 12.91 1.25 8.67
CA TYR A 122 13.84 0.40 7.91
C TYR A 122 14.84 -0.34 8.80
N ALA A 123 14.98 0.00 10.10
CA ALA A 123 15.79 -0.82 11.01
C ALA A 123 15.09 -2.13 11.41
N TYR A 124 13.77 -2.21 11.26
CA TYR A 124 12.96 -3.36 11.68
C TYR A 124 12.48 -4.19 10.49
N ALA A 125 12.14 -3.55 9.38
CA ALA A 125 11.66 -4.21 8.17
C ALA A 125 12.42 -3.69 6.94
N ARG A 126 12.89 -4.59 6.06
CA ARG A 126 13.57 -4.21 4.81
C ARG A 126 12.65 -3.52 3.83
N HIS A 127 11.40 -3.98 3.75
CA HIS A 127 10.40 -3.54 2.78
C HIS A 127 9.12 -2.99 3.46
N PRO A 128 9.23 -1.95 4.32
CA PRO A 128 8.10 -1.47 5.12
C PRO A 128 6.98 -0.88 4.25
N LEU A 129 7.34 -0.35 3.08
CA LEU A 129 6.37 0.18 2.14
C LEU A 129 5.54 -0.93 1.47
N TYR A 130 6.19 -2.01 1.03
CA TYR A 130 5.49 -3.19 0.52
C TYR A 130 4.58 -3.79 1.60
N MET A 131 5.09 -3.92 2.83
CA MET A 131 4.28 -4.38 3.97
C MET A 131 3.04 -3.51 4.18
N SER A 132 3.20 -2.18 4.18
CA SER A 132 2.08 -1.26 4.36
C SER A 132 1.03 -1.39 3.25
N LEU A 133 1.45 -1.50 1.98
CA LEU A 133 0.52 -1.73 0.87
C LEU A 133 -0.15 -3.10 0.95
N MET A 134 0.55 -4.13 1.43
CA MET A 134 -0.03 -5.46 1.60
C MET A 134 -1.15 -5.45 2.64
N VAL A 135 -0.88 -4.85 3.79
CA VAL A 135 -1.88 -4.68 4.86
C VAL A 135 -3.04 -3.80 4.38
N PHE A 136 -2.76 -2.76 3.59
CA PHE A 136 -3.78 -1.88 3.02
C PHE A 136 -4.76 -2.65 2.13
N TRP A 137 -4.28 -3.38 1.12
CA TRP A 137 -5.13 -4.12 0.19
C TRP A 137 -5.89 -5.25 0.88
N ALA A 138 -5.23 -5.97 1.79
CA ALA A 138 -5.88 -6.97 2.63
C ALA A 138 -7.04 -6.35 3.45
N SER A 139 -6.78 -5.19 4.08
CA SER A 139 -7.78 -4.45 4.85
C SER A 139 -8.93 -3.98 3.98
N CYS A 140 -8.67 -3.46 2.78
CA CYS A 140 -9.71 -3.06 1.82
C CYS A 140 -10.63 -4.23 1.48
N CYS A 141 -10.06 -5.39 1.10
CA CYS A 141 -10.86 -6.56 0.72
C CYS A 141 -11.70 -7.09 1.89
N VAL A 142 -11.14 -7.15 3.10
CA VAL A 142 -11.87 -7.61 4.29
C VAL A 142 -12.94 -6.60 4.70
N TYR A 143 -12.63 -5.31 4.64
CA TYR A 143 -13.56 -4.23 4.99
C TYR A 143 -14.78 -4.19 4.07
N THR A 144 -14.59 -4.43 2.77
CA THR A 144 -15.69 -4.55 1.79
C THR A 144 -16.29 -5.95 1.73
N SER A 145 -15.72 -6.94 2.44
CA SER A 145 -16.12 -8.35 2.39
C SER A 145 -15.98 -8.99 1.00
N CYS A 146 -15.00 -8.53 0.23
CA CYS A 146 -14.66 -9.01 -1.12
C CYS A 146 -13.62 -10.14 -1.04
N LEU A 147 -14.08 -11.37 -0.80
CA LEU A 147 -13.20 -12.53 -0.61
C LEU A 147 -12.55 -13.02 -1.91
N VAL A 148 -13.22 -12.85 -3.06
CA VAL A 148 -12.64 -13.24 -4.37
C VAL A 148 -11.47 -12.32 -4.70
N SER A 149 -11.66 -11.00 -4.52
CA SER A 149 -10.61 -10.00 -4.66
C SER A 149 -9.46 -10.24 -3.69
N PHE A 150 -9.76 -10.68 -2.46
CA PHE A 150 -8.72 -11.06 -1.49
C PHE A 150 -7.89 -12.26 -1.98
N ALA A 151 -8.53 -13.31 -2.51
CA ALA A 151 -7.82 -14.47 -3.05
C ALA A 151 -6.94 -14.09 -4.25
N LEU A 152 -7.46 -13.27 -5.16
CA LEU A 152 -6.70 -12.74 -6.30
C LEU A 152 -5.51 -11.88 -5.84
N PHE A 153 -5.70 -11.09 -4.78
CA PHE A 153 -4.64 -10.29 -4.18
C PHE A 153 -3.53 -11.16 -3.56
N VAL A 154 -3.88 -12.23 -2.84
CA VAL A 154 -2.90 -13.19 -2.30
C VAL A 154 -2.14 -13.88 -3.43
N TRP A 155 -2.82 -14.29 -4.50
CA TRP A 155 -2.17 -14.83 -5.69
C TRP A 155 -1.21 -13.81 -6.32
N PHE A 156 -1.65 -12.56 -6.46
CA PHE A 156 -0.84 -11.46 -7.00
C PHE A 156 0.44 -11.22 -6.19
N ILE A 157 0.37 -11.24 -4.85
CA ILE A 157 1.55 -11.11 -3.97
C ILE A 157 2.58 -12.20 -4.29
N ASN A 158 2.13 -13.46 -4.33
CA ASN A 158 3.03 -14.61 -4.49
C ASN A 158 3.75 -14.58 -5.85
N PHE A 159 3.07 -14.20 -6.93
CA PHE A 159 3.64 -14.23 -8.26
C PHE A 159 4.43 -12.97 -8.63
N LYS A 160 3.90 -11.78 -8.31
CA LYS A 160 4.52 -10.51 -8.75
C LYS A 160 5.37 -9.85 -7.68
N ILE A 161 4.83 -9.68 -6.47
CA ILE A 161 5.49 -8.90 -5.43
C ILE A 161 6.78 -9.58 -4.97
N PHE A 162 6.75 -10.90 -4.72
CA PHE A 162 7.96 -11.64 -4.31
C PHE A 162 9.07 -11.60 -5.36
N THR A 163 8.71 -11.74 -6.64
CA THR A 163 9.66 -11.61 -7.76
C THR A 163 10.27 -10.23 -7.78
N ARG A 164 9.46 -9.18 -7.63
CA ARG A 164 9.91 -7.79 -7.65
C ARG A 164 10.86 -7.47 -6.49
N ILE A 165 10.55 -7.94 -5.30
CA ILE A 165 11.41 -7.74 -4.12
C ILE A 165 12.76 -8.43 -4.33
N ARG A 166 12.76 -9.64 -4.90
CA ARG A 166 14.01 -10.36 -5.17
C ARG A 166 14.89 -9.62 -6.20
N GLU A 167 14.28 -9.01 -7.21
CA GLU A 167 14.99 -8.14 -8.16
C GLU A 167 15.57 -6.90 -7.47
N GLU A 168 14.77 -6.23 -6.65
CA GLU A 168 15.20 -5.03 -5.90
C GLU A 168 16.31 -5.34 -4.89
N GLU A 169 16.22 -6.45 -4.15
CA GLU A 169 17.30 -6.88 -3.24
C GLU A 169 18.59 -7.18 -4.03
N SER A 170 18.49 -7.82 -5.20
CA SER A 170 19.63 -8.09 -6.09
C SER A 170 20.27 -6.83 -6.67
N GLU A 171 19.47 -5.83 -7.04
CA GLU A 171 19.95 -4.52 -7.48
C GLU A 171 20.64 -3.79 -6.32
N ASN A 172 20.03 -3.78 -5.13
CA ASN A 172 20.60 -3.14 -3.95
C ASN A 172 21.90 -3.80 -3.48
N GLU A 173 22.04 -5.12 -3.59
CA GLU A 173 23.30 -5.83 -3.30
C GLU A 173 24.45 -5.40 -4.22
N LYS A 174 24.16 -5.01 -5.47
CA LYS A 174 25.16 -4.51 -6.41
C LYS A 174 25.55 -3.05 -6.14
N ILE A 175 24.63 -2.26 -5.62
CA ILE A 175 24.82 -0.81 -5.39
C ILE A 175 25.47 -0.56 -4.02
N TYR A 176 25.04 -1.28 -2.98
CA TYR A 176 25.40 -1.01 -1.60
C TYR A 176 26.17 -2.19 -0.97
N ILE A 177 27.46 -1.94 -0.69
CA ILE A 177 28.39 -2.94 -0.10
C ILE A 177 27.86 -3.51 1.23
N ASP A 178 27.23 -2.67 2.06
CA ASP A 178 26.71 -3.07 3.37
C ASP A 178 25.33 -3.75 3.33
N TYR A 179 24.69 -3.84 2.16
CA TYR A 179 23.34 -4.38 2.04
C TYR A 179 23.25 -5.85 2.45
N ALA A 180 24.27 -6.66 2.13
CA ALA A 180 24.32 -8.06 2.52
C ALA A 180 24.29 -8.23 4.06
N ARG A 181 24.92 -7.31 4.80
CA ARG A 181 24.90 -7.30 6.28
C ARG A 181 23.54 -6.87 6.80
N TYR A 182 22.96 -5.84 6.20
CA TYR A 182 21.62 -5.36 6.52
C TYR A 182 20.55 -6.45 6.28
N ARG A 183 20.65 -7.16 5.15
CA ARG A 183 19.75 -8.26 4.78
C ARG A 183 19.74 -9.37 5.83
N LYS A 184 20.92 -9.74 6.35
CA LYS A 184 21.04 -10.79 7.40
C LYS A 184 20.50 -10.37 8.77
N SER A 185 20.53 -9.08 9.09
CA SER A 185 20.17 -8.56 10.41
C SER A 185 18.73 -8.05 10.51
N THR A 186 18.08 -7.79 9.38
CA THR A 186 16.76 -7.13 9.33
C THR A 186 15.72 -8.04 8.70
N TRP A 187 14.54 -8.12 9.31
CA TRP A 187 13.41 -8.89 8.81
C TRP A 187 12.90 -8.30 7.48
N SER A 188 12.45 -9.15 6.55
CA SER A 188 11.99 -8.68 5.23
C SER A 188 10.79 -7.72 5.30
N GLY A 189 9.95 -7.84 6.33
CA GLY A 189 8.67 -7.13 6.42
C GLY A 189 7.49 -7.92 5.85
N ILE A 190 7.74 -9.10 5.28
CA ILE A 190 6.75 -9.82 4.47
C ILE A 190 6.64 -11.26 4.96
N PRO A 191 5.44 -11.70 5.38
CA PRO A 191 5.24 -13.06 5.86
C PRO A 191 5.53 -14.06 4.74
N MET A 192 6.19 -15.18 5.09
CA MET A 192 6.62 -16.25 4.17
C MET A 192 7.73 -15.90 3.17
N TYR A 193 8.25 -14.66 3.16
CA TYR A 193 9.43 -14.29 2.38
C TYR A 193 10.70 -14.32 3.26
N ARG A 194 11.68 -15.16 2.89
CA ARG A 194 13.00 -15.27 3.55
C ARG A 194 14.06 -14.45 2.80
#